data_AF-A0A4R8QKF7-F1
#
_entry.id   AF-A0A4R8QKF7-F1
#
_cell.length_a   1.000
_cell.length_b   1.000
_cell.length_c   1.000
_cell.angle_alpha   90.00
_cell.angle_beta   90.00
_cell.angle_gamma   90.00
#
_symmetry.space_group_name_H-M   'P 1'
#
loop_
_entity.id
_entity.type
_entity.pdbx_description
1 polymer ?
#
loop_
_entity_poly.entity_id
_entity_poly.type
_entity_poly.pdbx_seq_one_letter_code
_entity_poly.pdbx_strand_id
1 'polypeptide(L)'
;MDGLRSSSATYTNHQIDVQEPSHQQAQSEPLKSETRDTYSFVPHPPRYRHHPNRHLVQKPRLRHDPLPKCFLLFTLFAAYWGWIATAVCDRQPFIELTKPSGADASASVLLDYRFVPIYWRWWSAFKRSHATVGSTVLLALFLTYLIQPLSARLFAPQTVLLTNFVPLAFAARYYASRIGANMDWRPIMSAVAATKLYNGGRIPWTDEQRPYRPFRAAAATDGDARVNGNTSAYAAYLSCEVGRDYSMTLNRRSSTSGTITMTGKDHGRDFEQEFGTTSSREMYFKTTTQLECAADAFLSRLVFTAGTFPTSSQNLLGNVSVISCATGYRSQPSVLTVSGAPASSSSSSTTAATIHSFAPVGEAVTDRPVLWRVFEDGIFSTTAFGQGAEWTTTDFGSLALYLAQKRAPAGFLGAEVLAQSISDISSQIRQRSGWNGKTRKAGKNMSEVKDRKWMALRDEANTRRVICSDPIGRS
;
A
#
# COMPACT_ATOMS: atom_id res chain seq x y z
N MET A 1 64.02 11.76 16.06
CA MET A 1 64.47 10.42 16.52
C MET A 1 64.11 10.32 17.99
N ASP A 2 63.71 9.14 18.45
CA ASP A 2 62.77 8.86 19.56
C ASP A 2 61.31 8.91 19.08
N GLY A 3 60.45 7.91 19.24
CA GLY A 3 60.53 6.63 19.96
C GLY A 3 59.10 6.14 20.21
N LEU A 4 58.45 5.55 19.20
CA LEU A 4 57.08 5.03 19.30
C LEU A 4 57.11 3.56 19.76
N ARG A 5 56.71 3.31 21.01
CA ARG A 5 56.38 1.98 21.52
C ARG A 5 54.93 1.64 21.14
N SER A 6 54.77 0.57 20.36
CA SER A 6 53.51 -0.11 20.11
C SER A 6 53.22 -1.09 21.24
N SER A 7 52.12 -0.89 21.97
CA SER A 7 51.62 -1.84 22.97
C SER A 7 50.51 -2.67 22.36
N SER A 8 50.80 -3.94 22.09
CA SER A 8 49.81 -4.97 21.74
C SER A 8 48.96 -5.33 22.96
N ALA A 9 47.64 -5.26 22.83
CA ALA A 9 46.70 -5.77 23.82
C ALA A 9 46.36 -7.24 23.50
N THR A 10 46.75 -8.12 24.42
CA THR A 10 46.45 -9.56 24.41
C THR A 10 45.01 -9.76 24.88
N TYR A 11 44.16 -10.37 24.04
CA TYR A 11 42.82 -10.81 24.42
C TYR A 11 42.89 -12.22 25.04
N THR A 12 42.56 -12.34 26.32
CA THR A 12 42.34 -13.62 27.01
C THR A 12 40.90 -14.09 26.80
N ASN A 13 40.74 -15.22 26.13
CA ASN A 13 39.47 -15.95 26.04
C ASN A 13 39.29 -16.76 27.33
N HIS A 14 38.27 -16.42 28.13
CA HIS A 14 37.78 -17.30 29.18
C HIS A 14 36.77 -18.28 28.58
N GLN A 15 37.21 -19.53 28.45
CA GLN A 15 36.38 -20.68 28.11
C GLN A 15 35.73 -21.19 29.40
N ILE A 16 34.40 -21.09 29.49
CA ILE A 16 33.60 -21.64 30.58
C ILE A 16 33.16 -23.04 30.13
N ASP A 17 33.76 -24.08 30.72
CA ASP A 17 33.28 -25.45 30.61
C ASP A 17 32.01 -25.60 31.45
N VAL A 18 30.89 -25.86 30.78
CA VAL A 18 29.64 -26.27 31.42
C VAL A 18 29.60 -27.80 31.45
N GLN A 19 29.80 -28.34 32.64
CA GLN A 19 29.80 -29.76 32.94
C GLN A 19 28.35 -30.26 33.08
N GLU A 20 27.96 -31.17 32.20
CA GLU A 20 26.64 -31.82 32.15
C GLU A 20 26.56 -32.93 33.22
N PRO A 21 25.56 -32.95 34.13
CA PRO A 21 25.44 -34.04 35.10
C PRO A 21 24.63 -35.21 34.54
N SER A 22 25.22 -36.38 34.70
CA SER A 22 24.68 -37.70 34.42
C SER A 22 23.51 -38.05 35.35
N HIS A 23 22.38 -38.43 34.77
CA HIS A 23 21.24 -39.00 35.50
C HIS A 23 21.49 -40.49 35.79
N GLN A 24 21.69 -40.82 37.06
CA GLN A 24 21.57 -42.19 37.57
C GLN A 24 20.09 -42.54 37.82
N GLN A 25 19.76 -43.75 37.40
CA GLN A 25 18.44 -44.38 37.44
C GLN A 25 18.31 -45.14 38.78
N ALA A 26 17.39 -44.70 39.64
CA ALA A 26 17.02 -45.42 40.85
C ALA A 26 15.56 -45.88 40.74
N GLN A 27 15.37 -47.19 40.82
CA GLN A 27 14.07 -47.86 40.93
C GLN A 27 13.53 -47.71 42.36
N SER A 28 12.26 -47.34 42.49
CA SER A 28 11.47 -47.59 43.70
C SER A 28 10.02 -47.92 43.33
N GLU A 29 9.51 -48.98 43.97
CA GLU A 29 8.15 -49.52 43.84
C GLU A 29 7.07 -48.60 44.44
N PRO A 30 5.78 -48.74 44.04
CA PRO A 30 4.75 -47.76 44.35
C PRO A 30 3.96 -48.10 45.62
N LEU A 31 3.82 -47.10 46.50
CA LEU A 31 2.81 -47.08 47.55
C LEU A 31 1.53 -46.42 47.01
N LYS A 32 0.41 -47.15 47.06
CA LYS A 32 -0.93 -46.66 46.71
C LYS A 32 -1.34 -45.52 47.66
N SER A 33 -1.61 -44.33 47.11
CA SER A 33 -2.46 -43.33 47.76
C SER A 33 -3.48 -42.76 46.79
N GLU A 34 -4.73 -43.07 47.10
CA GLU A 34 -5.98 -42.62 46.51
C GLU A 34 -6.06 -41.09 46.49
N THR A 35 -6.20 -40.49 45.30
CA THR A 35 -6.44 -39.05 45.15
C THR A 35 -7.51 -38.80 44.10
N ARG A 36 -8.52 -38.02 44.50
CA ARG A 36 -9.71 -37.64 43.74
C ARG A 36 -9.40 -37.01 42.37
N ASP A 37 -10.06 -37.53 41.34
CA ASP A 37 -10.16 -36.93 40.02
C ASP A 37 -10.77 -35.53 40.07
N THR A 38 -9.99 -34.52 39.68
CA THR A 38 -10.50 -33.21 39.28
C THR A 38 -10.18 -33.01 37.80
N TYR A 39 -11.15 -33.32 36.94
CA TYR A 39 -11.04 -33.18 35.50
C TYR A 39 -10.87 -31.70 35.14
N SER A 40 -9.66 -31.37 34.66
CA SER A 40 -9.34 -30.08 34.06
C SER A 40 -9.83 -30.07 32.61
N PHE A 41 -10.96 -29.42 32.35
CA PHE A 41 -11.47 -29.19 31.00
C PHE A 41 -10.53 -28.23 30.27
N VAL A 42 -9.74 -28.75 29.33
CA VAL A 42 -9.01 -27.93 28.34
C VAL A 42 -9.99 -27.55 27.23
N PRO A 43 -10.36 -26.28 27.05
CA PRO A 43 -11.27 -25.89 25.98
C PRO A 43 -10.55 -26.00 24.63
N HIS A 44 -11.01 -26.90 23.78
CA HIS A 44 -10.63 -26.92 22.38
C HIS A 44 -11.11 -25.63 21.68
N PRO A 45 -10.29 -25.03 20.78
CA PRO A 45 -10.71 -23.86 20.03
C PRO A 45 -11.89 -24.21 19.09
N PRO A 46 -12.84 -23.27 18.90
CA PRO A 46 -14.02 -23.53 18.10
C PRO A 46 -13.66 -23.82 16.64
N ARG A 47 -14.12 -24.97 16.14
CA ARG A 47 -14.13 -25.28 14.71
C ARG A 47 -15.10 -24.33 14.00
N TYR A 48 -14.58 -23.25 13.42
CA TYR A 48 -15.34 -22.39 12.52
C TYR A 48 -15.74 -23.18 11.26
N ARG A 49 -17.06 -23.38 11.10
CA ARG A 49 -17.68 -23.92 9.89
C ARG A 49 -17.52 -22.89 8.77
N HIS A 50 -16.67 -23.17 7.78
CA HIS A 50 -16.52 -22.32 6.61
C HIS A 50 -17.81 -22.32 5.78
N HIS A 51 -18.62 -21.26 5.91
CA HIS A 51 -19.62 -20.97 4.88
C HIS A 51 -18.91 -20.55 3.58
N PRO A 52 -19.33 -21.06 2.41
CA PRO A 52 -18.77 -20.65 1.13
C PRO A 52 -19.13 -19.19 0.88
N ASN A 53 -18.15 -18.33 1.10
CA ASN A 53 -18.24 -16.89 0.88
C ASN A 53 -18.41 -16.60 -0.62
N ARG A 54 -19.62 -16.19 -1.02
CA ARG A 54 -19.97 -15.76 -2.38
C ARG A 54 -19.70 -14.26 -2.50
N HIS A 55 -18.90 -13.85 -3.47
CA HIS A 55 -18.42 -12.46 -3.60
C HIS A 55 -18.58 -11.87 -5.00
N LEU A 56 -19.04 -10.61 -5.05
CA LEU A 56 -19.37 -9.87 -6.27
C LEU A 56 -18.12 -9.30 -6.95
N VAL A 57 -18.00 -9.55 -8.25
CA VAL A 57 -17.02 -8.95 -9.16
C VAL A 57 -17.76 -8.09 -10.16
N GLN A 58 -17.46 -6.79 -10.21
CA GLN A 58 -17.96 -5.89 -11.24
C GLN A 58 -16.99 -5.87 -12.41
N LYS A 59 -17.45 -6.31 -13.59
CA LYS A 59 -16.69 -6.31 -14.83
C LYS A 59 -17.32 -5.36 -15.85
N PRO A 60 -16.59 -4.34 -16.35
CA PRO A 60 -16.94 -3.70 -17.61
C PRO A 60 -16.53 -4.66 -18.74
N ARG A 61 -17.51 -5.34 -19.37
CA ARG A 61 -17.23 -6.18 -20.54
C ARG A 61 -17.43 -5.34 -21.79
N LEU A 62 -16.34 -4.86 -22.38
CA LEU A 62 -16.32 -4.43 -23.78
C LEU A 62 -16.55 -5.68 -24.62
N ARG A 63 -17.81 -5.94 -24.97
CA ARG A 63 -18.16 -6.96 -25.95
C ARG A 63 -17.61 -6.43 -27.28
N HIS A 64 -16.61 -7.11 -27.85
CA HIS A 64 -16.25 -6.94 -29.26
C HIS A 64 -17.42 -7.47 -30.10
N ASP A 65 -18.53 -6.76 -30.07
CA ASP A 65 -19.65 -7.01 -30.94
C ASP A 65 -19.35 -6.39 -32.31
N PRO A 66 -19.90 -6.97 -33.39
CA PRO A 66 -19.66 -6.58 -34.77
C PRO A 66 -20.31 -5.21 -35.11
N LEU A 67 -19.90 -4.18 -34.39
CA LEU A 67 -20.37 -2.80 -34.46
C LEU A 67 -20.24 -2.11 -35.83
N PRO A 68 -19.39 -2.52 -36.80
CA PRO A 68 -19.50 -1.92 -38.12
C PRO A 68 -20.62 -2.51 -38.97
N LYS A 69 -21.24 -3.66 -38.64
CA LYS A 69 -22.13 -4.35 -39.60
C LYS A 69 -23.44 -3.59 -39.84
N CYS A 70 -24.16 -3.18 -38.79
CA CYS A 70 -25.43 -2.47 -38.98
C CYS A 70 -25.22 -1.07 -39.56
N PHE A 71 -24.22 -0.34 -39.08
CA PHE A 71 -23.87 0.98 -39.63
C PHE A 71 -23.48 0.87 -41.11
N LEU A 72 -22.68 -0.12 -41.49
CA LEU A 72 -22.31 -0.36 -42.88
C LEU A 72 -23.53 -0.69 -43.74
N LEU A 73 -24.44 -1.56 -43.25
CA LEU A 73 -25.67 -1.90 -43.96
C LEU A 73 -26.55 -0.67 -44.22
N PHE A 74 -26.78 0.18 -43.20
CA PHE A 74 -27.57 1.41 -43.37
C PHE A 74 -26.87 2.43 -44.27
N THR A 75 -25.54 2.53 -44.21
CA THR A 75 -24.76 3.41 -45.09
C THR A 75 -24.83 2.95 -46.54
N LEU A 76 -24.68 1.65 -46.81
CA LEU A 76 -24.80 1.08 -48.16
C LEU A 76 -26.22 1.23 -48.70
N PHE A 77 -27.24 1.03 -47.87
CA PHE A 77 -28.63 1.23 -48.25
C PHE A 77 -28.92 2.69 -48.60
N ALA A 78 -28.44 3.64 -47.78
CA ALA A 78 -28.57 5.07 -48.06
C ALA A 78 -27.83 5.48 -49.34
N ALA A 79 -26.62 4.95 -49.58
CA ALA A 79 -25.86 5.21 -50.81
C ALA A 79 -26.58 4.66 -52.05
N TYR A 80 -27.08 3.44 -51.99
CA TYR A 80 -27.87 2.82 -53.07
C TYR A 80 -29.13 3.65 -53.37
N TRP A 81 -29.84 4.09 -52.34
CA TRP A 81 -31.01 4.95 -52.52
C TRP A 81 -30.65 6.33 -53.08
N GLY A 82 -29.50 6.88 -52.71
CA GLY A 82 -28.95 8.10 -53.29
C GLY A 82 -28.69 7.97 -54.80
N TRP A 83 -28.22 6.82 -55.27
CA TRP A 83 -28.07 6.53 -56.70
C TRP A 83 -29.42 6.46 -57.42
N ILE A 84 -30.42 5.80 -56.82
CA ILE A 84 -31.79 5.77 -57.37
C ILE A 84 -32.36 7.19 -57.47
N ALA A 85 -32.26 7.98 -56.40
CA ALA A 85 -32.77 9.35 -56.39
C ALA A 85 -32.10 10.20 -57.49
N THR A 86 -30.80 10.03 -57.71
CA THR A 86 -30.07 10.72 -58.78
C THR A 86 -30.57 10.29 -60.17
N ALA A 87 -30.72 8.98 -60.42
CA ALA A 87 -31.23 8.48 -61.69
C ALA A 87 -32.69 8.90 -61.96
N VAL A 88 -33.52 8.99 -60.93
CA VAL A 88 -34.90 9.51 -61.01
C VAL A 88 -34.91 11.00 -61.32
N CYS A 89 -34.04 11.80 -60.70
CA CYS A 89 -33.89 13.22 -61.01
C CYS A 89 -33.54 13.45 -62.49
N ASP A 90 -32.70 12.59 -63.06
CA ASP A 90 -32.27 12.70 -64.46
C ASP A 90 -33.35 12.28 -65.46
N ARG A 91 -34.16 11.25 -65.14
CA ARG A 91 -35.11 10.67 -66.10
C ARG A 91 -36.53 11.21 -65.99
N GLN A 92 -37.00 11.51 -64.78
CA GLN A 92 -38.41 11.85 -64.56
C GLN A 92 -38.89 13.09 -65.34
N PRO A 93 -38.09 14.16 -65.52
CA PRO A 93 -38.55 15.32 -66.30
C PRO A 93 -38.94 14.97 -67.74
N PHE A 94 -38.23 14.04 -68.39
CA PHE A 94 -38.55 13.59 -69.74
C PHE A 94 -39.79 12.70 -69.80
N ILE A 95 -40.05 11.92 -68.74
CA ILE A 95 -41.25 11.08 -68.62
C ILE A 95 -42.50 11.94 -68.43
N GLU A 96 -42.40 13.09 -67.75
CA GLU A 96 -43.56 13.99 -67.60
C GLU A 96 -43.91 14.69 -68.93
N LEU A 97 -42.95 14.98 -69.81
CA LEU A 97 -43.21 15.58 -71.12
C LEU A 97 -44.06 14.71 -72.05
N THR A 98 -44.02 13.38 -71.87
CA THR A 98 -44.77 12.45 -72.73
C THR A 98 -46.20 12.25 -72.25
N LYS A 99 -46.56 12.72 -71.06
CA LYS A 99 -47.92 12.60 -70.54
C LYS A 99 -48.81 13.72 -71.07
N PRO A 100 -50.06 13.43 -71.48
CA PRO A 100 -50.99 14.44 -71.98
C PRO A 100 -51.41 15.48 -70.92
N SER A 101 -51.26 15.14 -69.63
CA SER A 101 -51.45 16.06 -68.49
C SER A 101 -50.11 16.37 -67.78
N GLY A 102 -49.00 16.29 -68.53
CA GLY A 102 -47.65 16.48 -68.05
C GLY A 102 -47.34 17.92 -67.64
N ALA A 103 -46.18 18.11 -67.01
CA ALA A 103 -45.67 19.44 -66.71
C ALA A 103 -45.21 20.15 -68.00
N ASP A 104 -45.38 21.48 -68.04
CA ASP A 104 -45.01 22.31 -69.19
C ASP A 104 -43.51 22.17 -69.51
N ALA A 105 -43.13 22.22 -70.79
CA ALA A 105 -41.76 21.97 -71.23
C ALA A 105 -40.75 22.95 -70.62
N SER A 106 -41.20 24.20 -70.37
CA SER A 106 -40.44 25.22 -69.66
C SER A 106 -40.13 24.85 -68.20
N ALA A 107 -41.03 24.09 -67.55
CA ALA A 107 -40.92 23.65 -66.17
C ALA A 107 -40.12 22.35 -66.02
N SER A 108 -40.09 21.51 -67.07
CA SER A 108 -39.46 20.18 -67.06
C SER A 108 -38.08 20.12 -67.74
N VAL A 109 -37.89 20.70 -68.94
CA VAL A 109 -36.64 20.54 -69.71
C VAL A 109 -35.53 21.48 -69.22
N LEU A 110 -35.88 22.69 -68.82
CA LEU A 110 -34.91 23.68 -68.35
C LEU A 110 -34.51 23.49 -66.88
N LEU A 111 -35.15 22.55 -66.18
CA LEU A 111 -34.88 22.31 -64.76
C LEU A 111 -33.88 21.16 -64.59
N ASP A 112 -32.61 21.52 -64.55
CA ASP A 112 -31.59 20.57 -64.13
C ASP A 112 -31.53 20.51 -62.59
N TYR A 113 -32.11 19.45 -62.03
CA TYR A 113 -32.09 19.17 -60.60
C TYR A 113 -30.67 19.01 -60.03
N ARG A 114 -29.65 18.75 -60.86
CA ARG A 114 -28.25 18.57 -60.42
C ARG A 114 -27.67 19.85 -59.85
N PHE A 115 -28.05 21.01 -60.37
CA PHE A 115 -27.59 22.32 -59.86
C PHE A 115 -28.35 22.79 -58.62
N VAL A 116 -29.50 22.17 -58.30
CA VAL A 116 -30.23 22.47 -57.06
C VAL A 116 -29.56 21.74 -55.90
N PRO A 117 -29.15 22.43 -54.82
CA PRO A 117 -28.62 21.80 -53.62
C PRO A 117 -29.57 20.71 -53.11
N ILE A 118 -29.01 19.57 -52.71
CA ILE A 118 -29.79 18.36 -52.35
C ILE A 118 -30.87 18.65 -51.29
N TYR A 119 -30.57 19.52 -50.32
CA TYR A 119 -31.50 19.92 -49.25
C TYR A 119 -32.71 20.72 -49.74
N TRP A 120 -32.63 21.41 -50.87
CA TRP A 120 -33.73 22.16 -51.49
C TRP A 120 -34.41 21.39 -52.62
N ARG A 121 -33.77 20.34 -53.13
CA ARG A 121 -34.20 19.63 -54.33
C ARG A 121 -35.56 18.95 -54.17
N TRP A 122 -35.84 18.32 -53.03
CA TRP A 122 -37.14 17.70 -52.75
C TRP A 122 -38.28 18.73 -52.75
N TRP A 123 -38.05 19.87 -52.09
CA TRP A 123 -39.01 20.95 -51.99
C TRP A 123 -39.29 21.59 -53.35
N SER A 124 -38.23 21.86 -54.13
CA SER A 124 -38.35 22.39 -55.48
C SER A 124 -39.06 21.41 -56.42
N ALA A 125 -38.88 20.10 -56.23
CA ALA A 125 -39.58 19.08 -57.03
C ALA A 125 -41.08 19.03 -56.72
N PHE A 126 -41.47 19.07 -55.44
CA PHE A 126 -42.89 19.13 -55.08
C PHE A 126 -43.58 20.41 -55.56
N LYS A 127 -42.92 21.57 -55.47
CA LYS A 127 -43.45 22.84 -55.99
C LYS A 127 -43.74 22.83 -57.50
N ARG A 128 -43.08 21.95 -58.25
CA ARG A 128 -43.23 21.81 -59.71
C ARG A 128 -44.01 20.56 -60.09
N SER A 129 -44.77 19.98 -59.15
CA SER A 129 -45.60 18.80 -59.35
C SER A 129 -44.84 17.53 -59.75
N HIS A 130 -43.51 17.48 -59.57
CA HIS A 130 -42.70 16.29 -59.77
C HIS A 130 -42.63 15.45 -58.47
N ALA A 131 -43.78 14.90 -58.06
CA ALA A 131 -43.95 14.22 -56.77
C ALA A 131 -42.98 13.03 -56.58
N THR A 132 -42.70 12.26 -57.63
CA THR A 132 -41.77 11.11 -57.60
C THR A 132 -40.33 11.54 -57.33
N VAL A 133 -39.88 12.65 -57.93
CA VAL A 133 -38.54 13.23 -57.67
C VAL A 133 -38.50 13.76 -56.24
N GLY A 134 -39.55 14.46 -55.81
CA GLY A 134 -39.66 15.00 -54.46
C GLY A 134 -39.56 13.92 -53.39
N SER A 135 -40.34 12.83 -53.53
CA SER A 135 -40.38 11.75 -52.54
C SER A 135 -39.09 10.93 -52.49
N THR A 136 -38.50 10.61 -53.65
CA THR A 136 -37.24 9.84 -53.71
C THR A 136 -36.06 10.60 -53.12
N VAL A 137 -35.94 11.89 -53.42
CA VAL A 137 -34.89 12.77 -52.84
C VAL A 137 -35.12 12.99 -51.35
N LEU A 138 -36.36 13.20 -50.90
CA LEU A 138 -36.68 13.34 -49.48
C LEU A 138 -36.33 12.07 -48.70
N LEU A 139 -36.65 10.90 -49.24
CA LEU A 139 -36.29 9.62 -48.63
C LEU A 139 -34.77 9.41 -48.59
N ALA A 140 -34.04 9.80 -49.65
CA ALA A 140 -32.56 9.77 -49.65
C ALA A 140 -31.98 10.64 -48.52
N LEU A 141 -32.47 11.87 -48.38
CA LEU A 141 -32.07 12.76 -47.29
C LEU A 141 -32.38 12.18 -45.91
N PHE A 142 -33.57 11.59 -45.74
CA PHE A 142 -33.97 10.97 -44.48
C PHE A 142 -33.08 9.78 -44.11
N LEU A 143 -32.76 8.92 -45.08
CA LEU A 143 -31.88 7.76 -44.86
C LEU A 143 -30.46 8.19 -44.47
N THR A 144 -29.89 9.16 -45.20
CA THR A 144 -28.51 9.62 -44.98
C THR A 144 -28.36 10.46 -43.71
N TYR A 145 -29.27 11.40 -43.46
CA TYR A 145 -29.09 12.38 -42.40
C TYR A 145 -29.86 12.08 -41.11
N LEU A 146 -30.87 11.21 -41.13
CA LEU A 146 -31.60 10.84 -39.92
C LEU A 146 -31.33 9.40 -39.51
N ILE A 147 -31.59 8.44 -40.40
CA ILE A 147 -31.50 7.01 -40.06
C ILE A 147 -30.05 6.58 -39.79
N GLN A 148 -29.10 7.00 -40.62
CA GLN A 148 -27.69 6.63 -40.44
C GLN A 148 -27.12 7.09 -39.08
N PRO A 149 -27.17 8.38 -38.67
CA PRO A 149 -26.67 8.79 -37.35
C PRO A 149 -27.51 8.23 -36.20
N LEU A 150 -28.83 8.08 -36.36
CA LEU A 150 -29.69 7.46 -35.35
C LEU A 150 -29.30 6.01 -35.10
N SER A 151 -29.05 5.23 -36.16
CA SER A 151 -28.60 3.85 -36.04
C SER A 151 -27.23 3.76 -35.35
N ALA A 152 -26.28 4.65 -35.68
CA ALA A 152 -24.97 4.68 -35.03
C ALA A 152 -25.08 4.96 -33.52
N ARG A 153 -26.05 5.78 -33.10
CA ARG A 153 -26.31 6.08 -31.69
C ARG A 153 -27.09 4.99 -30.98
N LEU A 154 -28.12 4.42 -31.62
CA LEU A 154 -28.93 3.34 -31.06
C LEU A 154 -28.08 2.10 -30.77
N PHE A 155 -27.08 1.84 -31.60
CA PHE A 155 -26.15 0.72 -31.46
C PHE A 155 -24.82 1.13 -30.82
N ALA A 156 -24.75 2.29 -30.15
CA ALA A 156 -23.53 2.69 -29.44
C ALA A 156 -23.21 1.66 -28.34
N PRO A 157 -21.94 1.21 -28.20
CA PRO A 157 -21.58 0.24 -27.19
C PRO A 157 -21.76 0.86 -25.81
N GLN A 158 -22.64 0.27 -25.00
CA GLN A 158 -22.78 0.63 -23.59
C GLN A 158 -21.99 -0.35 -22.73
N THR A 159 -21.13 0.19 -21.87
CA THR A 159 -20.47 -0.63 -20.84
C THR A 159 -21.50 -0.98 -19.77
N VAL A 160 -21.90 -2.25 -19.72
CA VAL A 160 -22.76 -2.76 -18.65
C VAL A 160 -21.89 -3.31 -17.52
N LEU A 161 -22.19 -2.91 -16.29
CA LEU A 161 -21.54 -3.48 -15.10
C LEU A 161 -22.07 -4.90 -14.90
N LEU A 162 -21.26 -5.90 -15.22
CA LEU A 162 -21.62 -7.29 -14.98
C LEU A 162 -21.12 -7.69 -13.59
N THR A 163 -22.05 -8.00 -12.69
CA THR A 163 -21.76 -8.53 -11.36
C THR A 163 -21.73 -10.06 -11.40
N ASN A 164 -20.56 -10.66 -11.20
CA ASN A 164 -20.42 -12.13 -11.13
C ASN A 164 -19.92 -12.57 -9.77
N PHE A 165 -20.37 -13.73 -9.31
CA PHE A 165 -19.83 -14.32 -8.09
C PHE A 165 -18.55 -15.10 -8.41
N VAL A 166 -17.44 -14.75 -7.77
CA VAL A 166 -16.15 -15.44 -7.96
C VAL A 166 -15.63 -15.93 -6.60
N PRO A 167 -15.21 -17.20 -6.48
CA PRO A 167 -14.61 -17.68 -5.25
C PRO A 167 -13.26 -16.99 -5.02
N LEU A 168 -13.04 -16.55 -3.78
CA LEU A 168 -11.78 -15.93 -3.35
C LEU A 168 -10.92 -16.94 -2.61
N ALA A 169 -9.64 -16.98 -2.97
CA ALA A 169 -8.62 -17.75 -2.28
C ALA A 169 -7.65 -16.79 -1.56
N PHE A 170 -7.45 -16.97 -0.26
CA PHE A 170 -6.50 -16.13 0.47
C PHE A 170 -5.07 -16.60 0.18
N ALA A 171 -4.24 -15.69 -0.35
CA ALA A 171 -2.97 -16.03 -1.01
C ALA A 171 -1.92 -16.63 -0.07
N ALA A 172 -2.08 -16.49 1.24
CA ALA A 172 -1.21 -17.11 2.23
C ALA A 172 -1.95 -17.29 3.56
N ARG A 173 -1.70 -18.42 4.22
CA ARG A 173 -1.83 -18.50 5.68
C ARG A 173 -0.62 -17.81 6.27
N TYR A 174 -0.87 -16.89 7.19
CA TYR A 174 0.20 -16.29 7.99
C TYR A 174 0.75 -17.38 8.92
N TYR A 175 1.97 -17.83 8.67
CA TYR A 175 2.65 -18.79 9.54
C TYR A 175 3.38 -18.00 10.63
N ALA A 176 2.70 -17.77 11.75
CA ALA A 176 3.27 -17.09 12.91
C ALA A 176 4.61 -17.73 13.33
N SER A 177 4.74 -19.05 13.21
CA SER A 177 5.99 -19.79 13.51
C SER A 177 7.21 -19.36 12.71
N ARG A 178 7.05 -18.64 11.59
CA ARG A 178 8.16 -18.09 10.81
C ARG A 178 8.67 -16.75 11.32
N ILE A 179 7.96 -16.12 12.24
CA ILE A 179 8.42 -14.92 12.95
C ILE A 179 9.14 -15.39 14.20
N GLY A 180 10.46 -15.52 14.06
CA GLY A 180 11.34 -15.75 15.20
C GLY A 180 12.05 -14.47 15.61
N ALA A 181 12.76 -14.52 16.74
CA ALA A 181 13.64 -13.44 17.21
C ALA A 181 14.69 -13.03 16.17
N ASN A 182 15.05 -13.93 15.24
CA ASN A 182 16.06 -13.70 14.20
C ASN A 182 15.52 -13.04 12.92
N MET A 183 14.31 -12.50 12.94
CA MET A 183 13.75 -11.80 11.77
C MET A 183 14.52 -10.49 11.52
N ASP A 184 14.99 -10.29 10.28
CA ASP A 184 15.58 -9.01 9.88
C ASP A 184 14.47 -7.97 9.63
N TRP A 185 14.29 -7.04 10.56
CA TRP A 185 13.26 -5.99 10.47
C TRP A 185 13.63 -4.87 9.51
N ARG A 186 14.90 -4.76 9.09
CA ARG A 186 15.39 -3.63 8.28
C ARG A 186 14.64 -3.49 6.96
N PRO A 187 14.35 -4.55 6.18
CA PRO A 187 13.54 -4.37 4.97
C PRO A 187 12.07 -4.01 5.18
N ILE A 188 11.49 -4.13 6.39
CA ILE A 188 10.20 -3.49 6.72
C ILE A 188 10.45 -1.99 6.92
N MET A 189 11.44 -1.62 7.72
CA MET A 189 11.81 -0.22 7.96
C MET A 189 12.14 0.52 6.66
N SER A 190 12.89 -0.10 5.74
CA SER A 190 13.20 0.48 4.44
C SER A 190 11.95 0.70 3.57
N ALA A 191 10.94 -0.18 3.68
CA ALA A 191 9.68 0.01 2.96
C ALA A 191 8.88 1.18 3.55
N VAL A 192 8.85 1.32 4.88
CA VAL A 192 8.21 2.46 5.56
C VAL A 192 8.93 3.78 5.24
N ALA A 193 10.26 3.75 5.23
CA ALA A 193 11.07 4.90 4.82
C ALA A 193 10.72 5.33 3.40
N ALA A 194 10.67 4.37 2.46
CA ALA A 194 10.31 4.64 1.08
C ALA A 194 8.93 5.29 0.96
N THR A 195 7.91 4.76 1.64
CA THR A 195 6.54 5.30 1.54
C THR A 195 6.35 6.64 2.26
N LYS A 196 6.84 6.79 3.49
CA LYS A 196 6.58 7.99 4.32
C LYS A 196 7.59 9.12 4.14
N LEU A 197 8.87 8.79 4.01
CA LEU A 197 9.91 9.83 3.87
C LEU A 197 10.06 10.26 2.42
N TYR A 198 10.04 9.30 1.50
CA TYR A 198 10.37 9.53 0.08
C TYR A 198 9.15 9.52 -0.85
N ASN A 199 7.93 9.57 -0.32
CA ASN A 199 6.69 9.56 -1.11
C ASN A 199 6.61 8.39 -2.12
N GLY A 200 7.24 7.26 -1.80
CA GLY A 200 7.21 6.05 -2.61
C GLY A 200 5.80 5.47 -2.74
N GLY A 201 5.59 4.66 -3.77
CA GLY A 201 4.29 4.01 -4.02
C GLY A 201 3.80 3.18 -2.84
N ARG A 202 2.47 3.14 -2.64
CA ARG A 202 1.84 2.39 -1.55
C ARG A 202 2.22 0.91 -1.60
N ILE A 203 2.37 0.29 -0.43
CA ILE A 203 2.63 -1.14 -0.34
C ILE A 203 1.36 -1.87 -0.83
N PRO A 204 1.46 -2.90 -1.68
CA PRO A 204 0.29 -3.64 -2.12
C PRO A 204 -0.48 -4.22 -0.93
N TRP A 205 -1.81 -4.16 -0.99
CA TRP A 205 -2.73 -4.62 0.08
C TRP A 205 -2.71 -3.78 1.35
N THR A 206 -2.40 -2.50 1.23
CA THR A 206 -2.33 -1.57 2.37
C THR A 206 -2.96 -0.24 1.98
N ASP A 207 -3.67 0.38 2.92
CA ASP A 207 -4.03 1.80 2.83
C ASP A 207 -3.11 2.61 3.75
N GLU A 208 -3.42 3.86 4.06
CA GLU A 208 -2.57 4.69 4.93
C GLU A 208 -2.62 4.28 6.41
N GLN A 209 -3.59 3.46 6.82
CA GLN A 209 -3.87 3.15 8.22
C GLN A 209 -3.80 1.65 8.55
N ARG A 210 -3.93 0.77 7.56
CA ARG A 210 -4.31 -0.64 7.72
C ARG A 210 -3.69 -1.52 6.62
N PRO A 211 -2.96 -2.58 6.96
CA PRO A 211 -2.85 -3.76 6.11
C PRO A 211 -4.19 -4.51 5.97
N TYR A 212 -4.39 -5.11 4.80
CA TYR A 212 -5.46 -6.05 4.54
C TYR A 212 -4.92 -7.44 4.25
N ARG A 213 -5.65 -8.47 4.66
CA ARG A 213 -5.28 -9.83 4.28
C ARG A 213 -5.45 -10.02 2.76
N PRO A 214 -4.39 -10.41 2.03
CA PRO A 214 -4.43 -10.51 0.58
C PRO A 214 -5.25 -11.72 0.13
N PHE A 215 -6.03 -11.52 -0.92
CA PHE A 215 -6.81 -12.57 -1.58
C PHE A 215 -6.64 -12.56 -3.10
N ARG A 216 -7.00 -13.66 -3.72
CA ARG A 216 -6.94 -13.89 -5.17
C ARG A 216 -8.31 -14.32 -5.64
N ALA A 217 -8.73 -13.80 -6.78
CA ALA A 217 -9.92 -14.31 -7.47
C ALA A 217 -9.56 -15.62 -8.18
N ALA A 218 -10.40 -16.65 -8.04
CA ALA A 218 -10.16 -17.93 -8.71
C ALA A 218 -10.21 -17.80 -10.24
N ALA A 219 -11.09 -16.96 -10.76
CA ALA A 219 -11.23 -16.69 -12.19
C ALA A 219 -10.32 -15.55 -12.65
N ALA A 220 -9.88 -15.61 -13.91
CA ALA A 220 -9.20 -14.50 -14.57
C ALA A 220 -10.10 -13.25 -14.53
N THR A 221 -9.67 -12.26 -13.77
CA THR A 221 -10.27 -10.93 -13.76
C THR A 221 -9.62 -10.09 -14.84
N ASP A 222 -10.44 -9.32 -15.57
CA ASP A 222 -9.90 -8.22 -16.37
C ASP A 222 -9.12 -7.26 -15.47
N GLY A 223 -8.09 -6.58 -16.00
CA GLY A 223 -7.22 -5.70 -15.21
C GLY A 223 -7.99 -4.65 -14.38
N ASP A 224 -9.11 -4.18 -14.93
CA ASP A 224 -9.96 -3.15 -14.32
C ASP A 224 -11.13 -3.70 -13.48
N ALA A 225 -11.27 -5.03 -13.38
CA ALA A 225 -12.37 -5.60 -12.60
C ALA A 225 -12.21 -5.27 -11.12
N ARG A 226 -13.30 -4.80 -10.51
CA ARG A 226 -13.37 -4.55 -9.07
C ARG A 226 -13.92 -5.77 -8.38
N VAL A 227 -13.17 -6.26 -7.39
CA VAL A 227 -13.49 -7.46 -6.61
C VAL A 227 -13.82 -7.03 -5.19
N ASN A 228 -15.04 -7.34 -4.74
CA ASN A 228 -15.45 -7.14 -3.36
C ASN A 228 -15.22 -8.42 -2.58
N GLY A 229 -14.31 -8.42 -1.62
CA GLY A 229 -13.99 -9.60 -0.81
C GLY A 229 -14.12 -9.33 0.68
N ASN A 230 -14.73 -10.27 1.41
CA ASN A 230 -14.69 -10.24 2.87
C ASN A 230 -13.25 -10.52 3.31
N THR A 231 -12.65 -9.59 4.05
CA THR A 231 -11.28 -9.70 4.56
C THR A 231 -11.19 -9.11 5.96
N SER A 232 -10.03 -9.22 6.56
CA SER A 232 -9.73 -8.57 7.84
C SER A 232 -8.73 -7.45 7.60
N ALA A 233 -9.06 -6.26 8.13
CA ALA A 233 -8.13 -5.16 8.26
C ALA A 233 -7.45 -5.25 9.62
N TYR A 234 -6.13 -5.12 9.64
CA TYR A 234 -5.38 -5.05 10.89
C TYR A 234 -4.86 -3.65 11.07
N ALA A 235 -4.72 -3.20 12.30
CA ALA A 235 -3.97 -2.00 12.62
C ALA A 235 -3.18 -2.22 13.91
N ALA A 236 -2.07 -1.50 14.01
CA ALA A 236 -1.45 -1.19 15.28
C ALA A 236 -1.43 0.33 15.41
N TYR A 237 -1.61 0.80 16.63
CA TYR A 237 -1.54 2.22 16.95
C TYR A 237 -0.71 2.40 18.21
N LEU A 238 -0.11 3.57 18.33
CA LEU A 238 0.57 3.99 19.54
C LEU A 238 -0.26 5.10 20.19
N SER A 239 -0.64 4.88 21.45
CA SER A 239 -1.21 5.93 22.28
C SER A 239 -0.06 6.57 23.05
N CYS A 240 0.48 7.66 22.50
CA CYS A 240 1.65 8.35 23.05
C CYS A 240 1.23 9.52 23.93
N GLU A 241 1.88 9.64 25.08
CA GLU A 241 1.76 10.77 25.99
C GLU A 241 3.15 11.38 26.26
N VAL A 242 3.19 12.69 26.44
CA VAL A 242 4.42 13.41 26.79
C VAL A 242 4.65 13.27 28.28
N GLY A 243 5.73 12.59 28.65
CA GLY A 243 6.12 12.38 30.04
C GLY A 243 6.59 13.68 30.66
N ARG A 244 5.87 14.15 31.70
CA ARG A 244 6.25 15.32 32.49
C ARG A 244 6.90 14.93 33.82
N ASP A 245 6.51 13.78 34.36
CA ASP A 245 6.97 13.27 35.65
C ASP A 245 8.12 12.26 35.43
N TYR A 246 9.30 12.79 35.13
CA TYR A 246 10.52 12.01 35.01
C TYR A 246 11.65 12.60 35.86
N SER A 247 12.57 11.74 36.26
CA SER A 247 13.82 12.09 36.93
C SER A 247 14.99 11.60 36.10
N MET A 248 16.06 12.38 36.08
CA MET A 248 17.27 12.07 35.34
C MET A 248 18.45 12.09 36.30
N THR A 249 19.24 11.02 36.29
CA THR A 249 20.49 10.92 37.03
C THR A 249 21.65 10.72 36.05
N LEU A 250 22.76 11.41 36.29
CA LEU A 250 23.98 11.31 35.48
C LEU A 250 25.06 10.59 36.28
N ASN A 251 25.46 9.41 35.81
CA ASN A 251 26.70 8.78 36.23
C ASN A 251 27.85 9.28 35.34
N ARG A 252 28.48 10.38 35.76
CA ARG A 252 29.50 11.08 34.98
C ARG A 252 30.81 10.30 34.97
N ARG A 253 31.33 10.00 33.77
CA ARG A 253 32.65 9.37 33.59
C ARG A 253 33.76 10.38 33.30
N SER A 254 33.43 11.46 32.60
CA SER A 254 34.32 12.59 32.30
C SER A 254 33.52 13.89 32.19
N SER A 255 34.19 15.03 32.00
CA SER A 255 33.52 16.32 31.76
C SER A 255 32.64 16.33 30.50
N THR A 256 32.88 15.42 29.56
CA THR A 256 32.21 15.38 28.26
C THR A 256 31.50 14.06 27.98
N SER A 257 31.47 13.12 28.94
CA SER A 257 30.83 11.83 28.77
C SER A 257 30.27 11.27 30.07
N GLY A 258 29.14 10.58 30.01
CA GLY A 258 28.56 9.88 31.14
C GLY A 258 27.50 8.89 30.71
N THR A 259 26.88 8.23 31.68
CA THR A 259 25.69 7.42 31.48
C THR A 259 24.51 8.15 32.11
N ILE A 260 23.46 8.38 31.34
CA ILE A 260 22.21 8.93 31.83
C ILE A 260 21.26 7.78 32.14
N THR A 261 20.72 7.79 33.36
CA THR A 261 19.60 6.94 33.76
C THR A 261 18.38 7.83 33.96
N MET A 262 17.37 7.59 33.13
CA MET A 262 16.08 8.25 33.18
C MET A 262 15.08 7.31 33.83
N THR A 263 14.35 7.79 34.83
CA THR A 263 13.20 7.09 35.41
C THR A 263 11.98 7.99 35.34
N GLY A 264 10.79 7.42 35.25
CA GLY A 264 9.55 8.20 35.27
C GLY A 264 8.34 7.31 35.40
N LYS A 265 7.17 7.92 35.43
CA LYS A 265 5.90 7.20 35.60
C LYS A 265 4.93 7.54 34.49
N ASP A 266 4.30 6.50 33.94
CA ASP A 266 3.31 6.62 32.88
C ASP A 266 2.12 5.68 33.15
N HIS A 267 0.90 6.24 33.22
CA HIS A 267 -0.32 5.56 33.66
C HIS A 267 -0.13 4.63 34.88
N GLY A 268 0.58 5.09 35.90
CA GLY A 268 0.77 4.30 37.12
C GLY A 268 1.95 3.32 37.09
N ARG A 269 2.68 3.19 35.96
CA ARG A 269 3.83 2.30 35.83
C ARG A 269 5.14 3.06 35.72
N ASP A 270 6.13 2.58 36.44
CA ASP A 270 7.48 3.13 36.37
C ASP A 270 8.21 2.56 35.14
N PHE A 271 8.92 3.44 34.44
CA PHE A 271 9.84 3.08 33.36
C PHE A 271 11.26 3.52 33.72
N GLU A 272 12.23 2.80 33.19
CA GLU A 272 13.66 3.12 33.31
C GLU A 272 14.34 3.00 31.96
N GLN A 273 15.23 3.94 31.66
CA GLN A 273 16.00 3.98 30.43
C GLN A 273 17.43 4.44 30.72
N GLU A 274 18.40 3.65 30.26
CA GLU A 274 19.82 3.95 30.40
C GLU A 274 20.48 4.11 29.02
N PHE A 275 21.30 5.17 28.86
CA PHE A 275 22.12 5.36 27.68
C PHE A 275 23.35 6.23 27.94
N GLY A 276 24.42 5.96 27.18
CA GLY A 276 25.65 6.74 27.24
C GLY A 276 25.54 8.05 26.46
N THR A 277 26.07 9.12 27.02
CA THR A 277 26.26 10.42 26.38
C THR A 277 27.74 10.77 26.26
N THR A 278 28.08 11.51 25.20
CA THR A 278 29.40 11.95 24.79
C THR A 278 29.30 13.25 24.00
N SER A 279 30.28 14.15 24.14
CA SER A 279 30.34 15.42 23.38
C SER A 279 30.47 15.25 21.87
N SER A 280 30.82 14.05 21.39
CA SER A 280 30.93 13.77 19.95
C SER A 280 29.58 13.68 19.23
N ARG A 281 28.46 13.81 19.94
CA ARG A 281 27.11 13.82 19.36
C ARG A 281 26.31 14.97 19.92
N GLU A 282 25.71 15.74 19.03
CA GLU A 282 24.90 16.91 19.41
C GLU A 282 23.50 16.51 19.83
N MET A 283 22.97 15.40 19.31
CA MET A 283 21.60 14.96 19.54
C MET A 283 21.53 13.52 20.04
N TYR A 284 20.61 13.28 20.95
CA TYR A 284 20.32 11.97 21.53
C TYR A 284 18.87 11.62 21.31
N PHE A 285 18.61 10.41 20.82
CA PHE A 285 17.26 9.89 20.69
C PHE A 285 17.20 8.42 21.07
N LYS A 286 17.03 8.13 22.35
CA LYS A 286 17.01 6.77 22.86
C LYS A 286 15.61 6.19 22.80
N THR A 287 15.49 4.96 22.30
CA THR A 287 14.28 4.14 22.35
C THR A 287 14.50 2.98 23.31
N THR A 288 13.53 2.72 24.19
CA THR A 288 13.49 1.55 25.08
C THR A 288 12.10 0.91 25.02
N THR A 289 12.07 -0.42 25.10
CA THR A 289 10.84 -1.21 25.15
C THR A 289 10.74 -1.88 26.51
N GLN A 290 9.60 -1.75 27.17
CA GLN A 290 9.26 -2.45 28.41
C GLN A 290 8.10 -3.40 28.11
N LEU A 291 8.33 -4.71 28.15
CA LEU A 291 7.36 -5.74 27.75
C LEU A 291 6.60 -6.37 28.93
N GLU A 292 6.90 -5.92 30.16
CA GLU A 292 6.44 -6.49 31.41
C GLU A 292 5.50 -5.54 32.17
N CYS A 293 4.57 -4.89 31.45
CA CYS A 293 3.53 -4.09 32.09
C CYS A 293 2.32 -4.97 32.45
N ALA A 294 1.54 -4.54 33.44
CA ALA A 294 0.26 -5.18 33.74
C ALA A 294 -0.77 -4.90 32.64
N ALA A 295 -1.86 -5.69 32.61
CA ALA A 295 -2.86 -5.64 31.54
C ALA A 295 -3.63 -4.32 31.48
N ASP A 296 -3.90 -3.72 32.65
CA ASP A 296 -4.47 -2.38 32.83
C ASP A 296 -3.54 -1.26 32.28
N ALA A 297 -2.22 -1.47 32.35
CA ALA A 297 -1.21 -0.60 31.79
C ALA A 297 -0.83 -0.94 30.34
N PHE A 298 -1.72 -1.65 29.62
CA PHE A 298 -1.57 -2.06 28.23
C PHE A 298 -0.42 -3.05 27.95
N LEU A 299 0.04 -3.86 28.90
CA LEU A 299 1.04 -4.94 28.73
C LEU A 299 2.45 -4.56 28.25
N SER A 300 2.62 -3.47 27.50
CA SER A 300 3.92 -2.94 27.09
C SER A 300 3.93 -1.45 26.88
N ARG A 301 5.12 -0.87 27.07
CA ARG A 301 5.40 0.56 26.91
C ARG A 301 6.64 0.75 26.04
N LEU A 302 6.58 1.77 25.20
CA LEU A 302 7.69 2.25 24.41
C LEU A 302 8.06 3.63 24.91
N VAL A 303 9.30 3.79 25.36
CA VAL A 303 9.79 5.05 25.91
C VAL A 303 10.84 5.62 24.98
N PHE A 304 10.62 6.86 24.58
CA PHE A 304 11.49 7.63 23.71
C PHE A 304 11.99 8.86 24.48
N THR A 305 13.30 9.01 24.57
CA THR A 305 13.93 10.22 25.14
C THR A 305 14.71 10.92 24.05
N ALA A 306 14.34 12.14 23.76
CA ALA A 306 15.06 13.05 22.87
C ALA A 306 15.74 14.15 23.67
N GLY A 307 16.90 14.60 23.22
CA GLY A 307 17.57 15.74 23.82
C GLY A 307 18.78 16.19 23.00
N THR A 308 19.28 17.37 23.34
CA THR A 308 20.53 17.93 22.79
C THR A 308 21.63 17.81 23.83
N PHE A 309 22.89 17.80 23.41
CA PHE A 309 24.06 17.81 24.29
C PHE A 309 24.62 19.21 24.46
N PRO A 310 24.24 19.94 25.52
CA PRO A 310 24.92 21.16 25.91
C PRO A 310 26.00 20.86 26.95
N THR A 311 27.21 21.33 26.67
CA THR A 311 28.37 21.25 27.58
C THR A 311 28.14 21.95 28.92
N SER A 312 27.21 22.91 28.97
CA SER A 312 26.86 23.68 30.17
C SER A 312 25.83 23.00 31.07
N SER A 313 25.13 21.95 30.61
CA SER A 313 24.11 21.30 31.45
C SER A 313 24.71 20.40 32.51
N GLN A 314 24.10 20.38 33.70
CA GLN A 314 24.51 19.48 34.78
C GLN A 314 24.42 18.00 34.37
N ASN A 315 23.41 17.64 33.57
CA ASN A 315 23.15 16.27 33.15
C ASN A 315 23.72 15.90 31.77
N LEU A 316 24.53 16.79 31.14
CA LEU A 316 25.03 16.62 29.77
C LEU A 316 23.91 16.45 28.71
N LEU A 317 22.67 16.80 29.06
CA LEU A 317 21.51 16.78 28.18
C LEU A 317 20.61 17.98 28.48
N GLY A 318 20.17 18.67 27.44
CA GLY A 318 19.25 19.80 27.49
C GLY A 318 18.14 19.66 26.45
N ASN A 319 17.06 20.44 26.60
CA ASN A 319 15.86 20.35 25.77
C ASN A 319 15.33 18.91 25.69
N VAL A 320 15.14 18.32 26.87
CA VAL A 320 14.79 16.90 27.01
C VAL A 320 13.29 16.72 26.82
N SER A 321 12.92 15.86 25.88
CA SER A 321 11.56 15.42 25.63
C SER A 321 11.46 13.92 25.93
N VAL A 322 10.59 13.53 26.86
CA VAL A 322 10.30 12.12 27.15
C VAL A 322 8.89 11.81 26.66
N ILE A 323 8.76 10.75 25.87
CA ILE A 323 7.49 10.32 25.27
C ILE A 323 7.31 8.85 25.63
N SER A 324 6.20 8.54 26.26
CA SER A 324 5.83 7.15 26.55
C SER A 324 4.62 6.77 25.72
N CYS A 325 4.67 5.62 25.06
CA CYS A 325 3.60 5.13 24.21
C CYS A 325 3.13 3.74 24.65
N ALA A 326 1.82 3.59 24.84
CA ALA A 326 1.18 2.28 24.90
C ALA A 326 0.96 1.72 23.48
N THR A 327 1.24 0.44 23.28
CA THR A 327 0.92 -0.23 22.02
C THR A 327 -0.51 -0.74 22.03
N GLY A 328 -1.23 -0.52 20.92
CA GLY A 328 -2.59 -0.98 20.71
C GLY A 328 -2.70 -1.79 19.43
N TYR A 329 -3.52 -2.83 19.46
CA TYR A 329 -3.76 -3.70 18.31
C TYR A 329 -5.26 -3.79 18.05
N ARG A 330 -5.64 -3.79 16.77
CA ARG A 330 -7.01 -4.07 16.37
C ARG A 330 -7.07 -4.89 15.09
N SER A 331 -8.05 -5.77 15.03
CA SER A 331 -8.43 -6.55 13.84
C SER A 331 -9.92 -6.34 13.61
N GLN A 332 -10.29 -5.85 12.43
CA GLN A 332 -11.67 -5.56 12.07
C GLN A 332 -12.06 -6.36 10.82
N PRO A 333 -13.07 -7.24 10.89
CA PRO A 333 -13.66 -7.84 9.70
C PRO A 333 -14.26 -6.76 8.80
N SER A 334 -14.21 -6.96 7.49
CA SER A 334 -14.58 -5.91 6.52
C SER A 334 -14.86 -6.47 5.14
N VAL A 335 -15.55 -5.68 4.31
CA VAL A 335 -15.62 -5.87 2.86
C VAL A 335 -14.65 -4.90 2.20
N LEU A 336 -13.70 -5.43 1.44
CA LEU A 336 -12.71 -4.65 0.71
C LEU A 336 -12.97 -4.72 -0.79
N THR A 337 -13.01 -3.57 -1.45
CA THR A 337 -13.09 -3.47 -2.91
C THR A 337 -11.71 -3.18 -3.47
N VAL A 338 -11.19 -4.11 -4.26
CA VAL A 338 -9.86 -4.01 -4.88
C VAL A 338 -9.92 -4.19 -6.39
N SER A 339 -9.01 -3.54 -7.12
CA SER A 339 -8.72 -3.86 -8.53
C SER A 339 -7.29 -4.41 -8.66
N GLY A 340 -7.02 -5.13 -9.76
CA GLY A 340 -5.72 -5.76 -9.99
C GLY A 340 -5.40 -6.94 -9.07
N ALA A 341 -6.42 -7.55 -8.43
CA ALA A 341 -6.22 -8.78 -7.67
C ALA A 341 -5.77 -9.90 -8.62
N PRO A 342 -4.62 -10.55 -8.39
CA PRO A 342 -4.10 -11.53 -9.33
C PRO A 342 -5.01 -12.75 -9.42
N ALA A 343 -5.21 -13.24 -10.64
CA ALA A 343 -5.92 -14.47 -10.89
C ALA A 343 -5.13 -15.66 -10.35
N SER A 344 -5.83 -16.72 -9.93
CA SER A 344 -5.19 -17.92 -9.38
C SER A 344 -4.18 -18.59 -10.33
N SER A 345 -4.37 -18.44 -11.65
CA SER A 345 -3.54 -19.02 -12.71
C SER A 345 -2.33 -18.18 -13.12
N SER A 346 -2.23 -16.91 -12.74
CA SER A 346 -1.10 -16.04 -13.11
C SER A 346 0.01 -16.15 -12.07
N SER A 347 1.04 -16.96 -12.36
CA SER A 347 2.21 -17.15 -11.50
C SER A 347 3.17 -15.96 -11.48
N SER A 348 2.96 -14.92 -12.31
CA SER A 348 3.99 -13.89 -12.57
C SER A 348 3.53 -12.42 -12.55
N SER A 349 2.24 -12.08 -12.44
CA SER A 349 1.86 -10.66 -12.46
C SER A 349 1.94 -10.02 -11.08
N THR A 350 3.03 -9.29 -10.82
CA THR A 350 3.22 -8.38 -9.69
C THR A 350 2.38 -7.09 -9.83
N THR A 351 1.17 -7.18 -10.38
CA THR A 351 0.29 -6.01 -10.45
C THR A 351 -0.09 -5.60 -9.04
N ALA A 352 0.25 -4.37 -8.65
CA ALA A 352 -0.06 -3.86 -7.33
C ALA A 352 -1.59 -3.74 -7.19
N ALA A 353 -2.16 -4.49 -6.24
CA ALA A 353 -3.59 -4.38 -5.94
C ALA A 353 -3.90 -2.95 -5.49
N THR A 354 -4.88 -2.32 -6.14
CA THR A 354 -5.33 -0.97 -5.79
C THR A 354 -6.61 -1.07 -4.98
N ILE A 355 -6.63 -0.40 -3.83
CA ILE A 355 -7.76 -0.41 -2.89
C ILE A 355 -8.69 0.76 -3.23
N HIS A 356 -9.95 0.47 -3.53
CA HIS A 356 -10.96 1.49 -3.85
C HIS A 356 -11.80 1.87 -2.62
N SER A 357 -12.23 0.89 -1.83
CA SER A 357 -13.08 1.14 -0.66
C SER A 357 -12.95 0.05 0.39
N PHE A 358 -13.18 0.46 1.64
CA PHE A 358 -13.22 -0.36 2.83
C PHE A 358 -14.52 -0.12 3.58
N ALA A 359 -15.27 -1.18 3.85
CA ALA A 359 -16.48 -1.13 4.67
C ALA A 359 -16.30 -2.08 5.87
N PRO A 360 -16.20 -1.58 7.12
CA PRO A 360 -16.09 -2.43 8.29
C PRO A 360 -17.36 -3.27 8.50
N VAL A 361 -17.20 -4.49 8.99
CA VAL A 361 -18.29 -5.42 9.29
C VAL A 361 -18.08 -5.95 10.71
N GLY A 362 -19.04 -5.67 11.59
CA GLY A 362 -18.98 -6.08 12.99
C GLY A 362 -17.99 -5.29 13.84
N GLU A 363 -17.84 -5.73 15.08
CA GLU A 363 -16.99 -5.10 16.09
C GLU A 363 -15.50 -5.37 15.83
N ALA A 364 -14.66 -4.40 16.22
CA ALA A 364 -13.22 -4.56 16.17
C ALA A 364 -12.74 -5.43 17.34
N VAL A 365 -11.91 -6.43 17.04
CA VAL A 365 -11.23 -7.24 18.04
C VAL A 365 -9.93 -6.57 18.43
N THR A 366 -9.74 -6.25 19.70
CA THR A 366 -8.54 -5.55 20.22
C THR A 366 -7.50 -6.50 20.83
N ASP A 367 -7.67 -7.81 20.62
CA ASP A 367 -6.75 -8.81 21.15
C ASP A 367 -5.35 -8.65 20.58
N ARG A 368 -4.35 -8.79 21.46
CA ARG A 368 -2.96 -8.81 21.05
C ARG A 368 -2.66 -10.09 20.28
N PRO A 369 -1.95 -10.01 19.14
CA PRO A 369 -1.52 -11.22 18.45
C PRO A 369 -0.50 -12.01 19.28
N VAL A 370 -0.50 -13.34 19.15
CA VAL A 370 0.32 -14.27 19.94
C VAL A 370 1.81 -13.90 20.03
N LEU A 371 2.39 -13.34 18.97
CA LEU A 371 3.80 -12.97 18.89
C LEU A 371 4.05 -11.45 19.02
N TRP A 372 3.18 -10.72 19.72
CA TRP A 372 3.32 -9.28 19.89
C TRP A 372 4.66 -8.89 20.57
N ARG A 373 5.13 -9.69 21.53
CA ARG A 373 6.42 -9.46 22.21
C ARG A 373 7.60 -9.49 21.25
N VAL A 374 7.68 -10.52 20.41
CA VAL A 374 8.75 -10.68 19.40
C VAL A 374 8.70 -9.53 18.38
N PHE A 375 7.50 -9.08 18.01
CA PHE A 375 7.30 -7.96 17.10
C PHE A 375 7.78 -6.64 17.70
N GLU A 376 7.33 -6.30 18.91
CA GLU A 376 7.71 -5.05 19.58
C GLU A 376 9.20 -5.04 19.89
N ASP A 377 9.72 -6.11 20.50
CA ASP A 377 11.14 -6.22 20.77
C ASP A 377 11.97 -6.06 19.49
N GLY A 378 11.64 -6.79 18.43
CA GLY A 378 12.40 -6.77 17.18
C GLY A 378 12.41 -5.42 16.46
N ILE A 379 11.26 -4.75 16.39
CA ILE A 379 11.12 -3.45 15.71
C ILE A 379 11.90 -2.35 16.43
N PHE A 380 11.87 -2.36 17.76
CA PHE A 380 12.47 -1.31 18.56
C PHE A 380 13.89 -1.63 19.02
N SER A 381 14.36 -2.88 18.93
CA SER A 381 15.75 -3.26 19.25
C SER A 381 16.72 -3.11 18.08
N THR A 382 16.23 -3.05 16.84
CA THR A 382 17.09 -2.96 15.67
C THR A 382 17.86 -1.64 15.68
N THR A 383 19.18 -1.70 15.80
CA THR A 383 20.06 -0.53 15.78
C THR A 383 20.94 -0.54 14.54
N ALA A 384 20.97 0.55 13.78
CA ALA A 384 22.01 0.82 12.80
C ALA A 384 23.05 1.73 13.43
N PHE A 385 24.27 1.21 13.57
CA PHE A 385 25.41 2.04 13.91
C PHE A 385 25.93 2.71 12.64
N GLY A 386 25.64 4.00 12.47
CA GLY A 386 26.30 4.84 11.47
C GLY A 386 27.54 5.48 12.09
N GLN A 387 28.74 5.15 11.60
CA GLN A 387 29.92 5.97 11.88
C GLN A 387 29.67 7.35 11.27
N GLY A 388 29.55 8.37 12.11
CA GLY A 388 29.20 9.74 11.69
C GLY A 388 27.70 10.09 11.76
N ALA A 389 26.83 9.19 12.23
CA ALA A 389 25.46 9.59 12.52
C ALA A 389 25.43 10.57 13.70
N GLU A 390 24.74 11.70 13.52
CA GLU A 390 24.61 12.77 14.52
C GLU A 390 23.82 12.33 15.77
N TRP A 391 23.11 11.21 15.69
CA TRP A 391 22.29 10.66 16.77
C TRP A 391 22.57 9.18 17.02
N THR A 392 22.39 8.76 18.28
CA THR A 392 22.24 7.34 18.65
C THR A 392 20.79 6.98 18.77
N THR A 393 20.30 6.17 17.86
CA THR A 393 18.94 5.65 17.96
C THR A 393 18.79 4.33 17.20
N THR A 394 17.62 3.74 17.32
CA THR A 394 17.22 2.53 16.60
C THR A 394 16.83 2.86 15.16
N ASP A 395 16.70 1.87 14.28
CA ASP A 395 16.25 2.12 12.90
C ASP A 395 14.87 2.79 12.91
N PHE A 396 13.98 2.31 13.78
CA PHE A 396 12.69 2.95 14.04
C PHE A 396 12.87 4.42 14.45
N GLY A 397 13.75 4.68 15.43
CA GLY A 397 13.92 6.02 15.95
C GLY A 397 14.51 6.98 14.92
N SER A 398 15.37 6.49 14.03
CA SER A 398 15.92 7.28 12.93
C SER A 398 14.81 7.70 11.96
N LEU A 399 13.90 6.78 11.62
CA LEU A 399 12.75 7.10 10.77
C LEU A 399 11.81 8.12 11.43
N ALA A 400 11.57 8.00 12.73
CA ALA A 400 10.77 8.95 13.48
C ALA A 400 11.41 10.35 13.48
N LEU A 401 12.74 10.45 13.71
CA LEU A 401 13.48 11.71 13.65
C LEU A 401 13.45 12.34 12.25
N TYR A 402 13.71 11.57 11.20
CA TYR A 402 13.65 12.08 9.82
C TYR A 402 12.24 12.60 9.47
N LEU A 403 11.19 11.90 9.92
CA LEU A 403 9.82 12.35 9.68
C LEU A 403 9.50 13.63 10.48
N ALA A 404 9.97 13.70 11.72
CA ALA A 404 9.82 14.89 12.56
C ALA A 404 10.55 16.10 11.95
N GLN A 405 11.78 15.91 11.46
CA GLN A 405 12.57 16.95 10.78
C GLN A 405 11.87 17.46 9.51
N LYS A 406 11.29 16.55 8.73
CA LYS A 406 10.47 16.89 7.55
C LYS A 406 9.23 17.71 7.91
N ARG A 407 8.66 17.51 9.10
CA ARG A 407 7.46 18.22 9.59
C ARG A 407 7.77 19.58 10.19
N ALA A 408 8.78 19.66 11.04
CA ALA A 408 9.14 20.85 11.80
C ALA A 408 10.67 21.02 11.85
N PRO A 409 11.31 21.56 10.79
CA PRO A 409 12.77 21.61 10.68
C PRO A 409 13.50 22.26 11.87
N ALA A 410 12.90 23.26 12.51
CA ALA A 410 13.49 23.96 13.66
C ALA A 410 13.10 23.38 15.03
N GLY A 411 12.05 22.55 15.09
CA GLY A 411 11.42 22.08 16.34
C GLY A 411 11.18 20.58 16.38
N PHE A 412 11.91 19.81 15.58
CA PHE A 412 11.66 18.38 15.39
C PHE A 412 11.93 17.52 16.63
N LEU A 413 12.64 18.04 17.63
CA LEU A 413 12.82 17.41 18.93
C LEU A 413 11.71 17.76 19.94
N GLY A 414 10.76 18.61 19.56
CA GLY A 414 9.58 18.91 20.35
C GLY A 414 8.76 17.65 20.61
N ALA A 415 8.32 17.46 21.84
CA ALA A 415 7.67 16.23 22.28
C ALA A 415 6.41 15.90 21.46
N GLU A 416 5.62 16.91 21.11
CA GLU A 416 4.40 16.76 20.30
C GLU A 416 4.72 16.31 18.87
N VAL A 417 5.72 16.95 18.23
CA VAL A 417 6.13 16.63 16.85
C VAL A 417 6.72 15.23 16.76
N LEU A 418 7.54 14.85 17.75
CA LEU A 418 8.08 13.50 17.87
C LEU A 418 6.98 12.48 18.14
N ALA A 419 6.08 12.72 19.09
CA ALA A 419 5.00 11.78 19.43
C ALA A 419 4.12 11.49 18.21
N GLN A 420 3.78 12.52 17.44
CA GLN A 420 3.03 12.37 16.19
C GLN A 420 3.83 11.57 15.15
N SER A 421 5.12 11.87 14.98
CA SER A 421 5.98 11.18 14.01
C SER A 421 6.20 9.70 14.37
N ILE A 422 6.38 9.39 15.66
CA ILE A 422 6.48 8.04 16.20
C ILE A 422 5.20 7.24 15.90
N SER A 423 4.02 7.82 16.19
CA SER A 423 2.74 7.16 15.95
C SER A 423 2.52 6.87 14.45
N ASP A 424 2.88 7.83 13.58
CA ASP A 424 2.75 7.67 12.14
C ASP A 424 3.67 6.60 11.55
N ILE A 425 4.93 6.54 11.97
CA ILE A 425 5.86 5.48 11.52
C ILE A 425 5.39 4.11 12.01
N SER A 426 4.94 4.00 13.27
CA SER A 426 4.46 2.73 13.83
C SER A 426 3.25 2.17 13.09
N SER A 427 2.30 3.03 12.70
CA SER A 427 1.12 2.63 11.93
C SER A 427 1.46 1.99 10.57
N GLN A 428 2.63 2.29 10.01
CA GLN A 428 3.07 1.85 8.68
C GLN A 428 3.86 0.54 8.69
N ILE A 429 4.62 0.28 9.75
CA ILE A 429 5.48 -0.93 9.86
C ILE A 429 4.68 -2.22 9.70
N ARG A 430 3.40 -2.20 10.12
CA ARG A 430 2.54 -3.38 10.07
C ARG A 430 1.90 -3.65 8.72
N GLN A 431 2.10 -2.78 7.74
CA GLN A 431 1.42 -2.86 6.45
C GLN A 431 1.86 -4.06 5.59
N ARG A 432 2.99 -4.71 5.87
CA ARG A 432 3.53 -5.75 4.99
C ARG A 432 3.07 -7.17 5.35
N SER A 433 1.91 -7.61 4.85
CA SER A 433 1.55 -9.04 4.86
C SER A 433 2.11 -9.74 3.61
N GLY A 434 3.09 -10.64 3.79
CA GLY A 434 3.58 -11.50 2.69
C GLY A 434 5.09 -11.58 2.52
N TRP A 435 5.88 -11.47 3.60
CA TRP A 435 7.32 -11.61 3.49
C TRP A 435 7.73 -13.08 3.28
N ASN A 436 8.06 -13.46 2.06
CA ASN A 436 8.65 -14.76 1.71
C ASN A 436 10.15 -14.67 1.34
N GLY A 437 10.83 -13.57 1.68
CA GLY A 437 12.27 -13.38 1.45
C GLY A 437 12.65 -13.05 0.00
N LYS A 438 11.74 -13.18 -0.96
CA LYS A 438 12.03 -12.92 -2.39
C LYS A 438 12.11 -11.43 -2.75
N THR A 439 11.51 -10.55 -1.96
CA THR A 439 11.44 -9.10 -2.26
C THR A 439 12.81 -8.39 -2.20
N ARG A 440 13.78 -8.94 -1.46
CA ARG A 440 15.17 -8.43 -1.44
C ARG A 440 15.85 -8.56 -2.82
N LYS A 441 15.45 -9.52 -3.66
CA LYS A 441 15.96 -9.64 -5.03
C LYS A 441 15.31 -8.63 -6.00
N ALA A 442 14.05 -8.27 -5.77
CA ALA A 442 13.34 -7.30 -6.60
C ALA A 442 13.79 -5.85 -6.35
N GLY A 443 14.00 -5.46 -5.08
CA GLY A 443 14.46 -4.10 -4.74
C GLY A 443 15.87 -3.78 -5.26
N LYS A 444 16.76 -4.78 -5.38
CA LYS A 444 18.07 -4.62 -6.01
C LYS A 444 18.02 -4.33 -7.51
N ASN A 445 16.88 -4.58 -8.16
CA ASN A 445 16.71 -4.41 -9.61
C ASN A 445 15.97 -3.12 -10.01
N MET A 446 15.46 -2.33 -9.05
CA MET A 446 14.84 -1.03 -9.35
C MET A 446 15.91 -0.02 -9.82
N SER A 447 15.64 0.69 -10.91
CA SER A 447 16.57 1.69 -11.47
C SER A 447 16.92 2.78 -10.46
N GLU A 448 15.98 3.26 -9.65
CA GLU A 448 16.24 4.23 -8.56
C GLU A 448 17.29 3.77 -7.53
N VAL A 449 17.46 2.45 -7.34
CA VAL A 449 18.47 1.89 -6.45
C VAL A 449 19.81 1.68 -7.19
N LYS A 450 19.76 1.44 -8.50
CA LYS A 450 20.94 1.31 -9.38
C LYS A 450 21.58 2.66 -9.71
N ASP A 451 20.79 3.72 -9.80
CA ASP A 451 21.24 5.06 -10.20
C ASP A 451 21.85 5.85 -9.04
N ARG A 452 21.75 5.34 -7.80
CA ARG A 452 22.54 5.85 -6.68
C ARG A 452 24.01 5.44 -6.88
N LYS A 453 24.92 6.42 -6.92
CA LYS A 453 26.35 6.16 -6.87
C LYS A 453 26.69 5.56 -5.50
N TRP A 454 27.00 4.28 -5.47
CA TRP A 454 27.48 3.59 -4.28
C TRP A 454 29.01 3.69 -4.25
N MET A 455 29.56 4.42 -3.28
CA MET A 455 31.00 4.40 -3.03
C MET A 455 31.32 3.23 -2.09
N ALA A 456 32.16 2.32 -2.56
CA ALA A 456 32.77 1.32 -1.71
C ALA A 456 34.07 1.92 -1.14
N LEU A 457 34.04 2.28 0.14
CA LEU A 457 35.25 2.69 0.85
C LEU A 457 35.97 1.43 1.33
N ARG A 458 37.27 1.37 1.02
CA ARG A 458 38.17 0.33 1.53
C ARG A 458 38.75 0.87 2.83
N ASP A 459 38.37 0.26 3.94
CA ASP A 459 39.01 0.50 5.22
C ASP A 459 40.43 -0.11 5.15
N GLU A 460 41.46 0.71 5.33
CA GLU A 460 42.86 0.26 5.24
C GLU A 460 43.28 -0.57 6.46
N ALA A 461 42.56 -0.47 7.58
CA ALA A 461 42.85 -1.22 8.80
C ALA A 461 42.21 -2.62 8.82
N ASN A 462 41.18 -2.84 8.01
CA ASN A 462 40.42 -4.08 8.02
C ASN A 462 39.98 -4.36 6.58
N THR A 463 40.42 -5.46 5.98
CA THR A 463 40.20 -5.83 4.56
C THR A 463 38.74 -5.96 4.09
N ARG A 464 37.77 -5.49 4.89
CA ARG A 464 36.35 -5.43 4.59
C ARG A 464 36.00 -4.15 3.82
N ARG A 465 35.24 -4.33 2.75
CA ARG A 465 34.62 -3.22 2.01
C ARG A 465 33.28 -2.90 2.66
N VAL A 466 33.09 -1.64 3.05
CA VAL A 466 31.82 -1.14 3.57
C VAL A 466 31.14 -0.33 2.47
N ILE A 467 29.86 -0.60 2.22
CA ILE A 467 29.06 0.09 1.21
C ILE A 467 28.31 1.22 1.93
N CYS A 468 28.66 2.46 1.62
CA CYS A 468 27.97 3.64 2.14
C CYS A 468 27.12 4.28 1.02
N SER A 469 25.92 4.74 1.35
CA SER A 469 25.13 5.59 0.45
C SER A 469 25.54 7.04 0.66
N ASP A 470 25.88 7.72 -0.43
CA ASP A 470 26.23 9.15 -0.41
C ASP A 470 25.01 9.98 0.02
N PRO A 471 25.08 10.80 1.09
CA PRO A 471 24.05 11.78 1.38
C PRO A 471 24.12 12.88 0.30
N ILE A 472 22.99 13.11 -0.36
CA ILE A 472 22.86 14.11 -1.43
C ILE A 472 23.26 15.50 -0.91
N GLY A 473 24.35 16.03 -1.47
CA GLY A 473 24.54 17.42 -1.89
C GLY A 473 24.31 18.52 -0.85
N ARG A 474 25.41 18.96 -0.21
CA ARG A 474 25.62 20.40 -0.01
C ARG A 474 26.06 20.99 -1.35
N SER A 475 25.22 21.84 -1.93
CA SER A 475 25.67 22.88 -2.86
C SER A 475 26.17 24.08 -2.05
#